data_AF-A0A966ULS8-F1
#
_entry.id   AF-A0A966ULS8-F1
#
_cell.length_a   1.000
_cell.length_b   1.000
_cell.length_c   1.000
_cell.angle_alpha   90.00
_cell.angle_beta   90.00
_cell.angle_gamma   90.00
#
_symmetry.space_group_name_H-M   'P 1'
#
loop_
_entity.id
_entity.type
_entity.pdbx_description
1 polymer ?
#
loop_
_entity_poly.entity_id
_entity_poly.type
_entity_poly.pdbx_seq_one_letter_code
_entity_poly.pdbx_strand_id
1 'polypeptide(L)'
;MREAGHRVLFVTNNSYAKIDSQEATLKSIGIPAVGDVLTSSGAAATLLKPGQRVLVAGGPGVVEAVESVGAIVAGRTDDGSSTDAQVASDANIDAVVVGFHRTFNFESMRRASAAVRAGATLIGTNDDATYPTSTGVIPGGGSILAAIATASGVSPIVAGKPNAPMGELVRRTLGTNDLSSCWMVGDRFSTDGAFAQTIGAQFALAL
;
A
#
# COMPACT_ATOMS: atom_id res chain seq x y z
N MET A 1 24.06 -10.70 -7.25
CA MET A 1 23.26 -11.22 -6.11
C MET A 1 22.62 -12.56 -6.43
N ARG A 2 21.69 -12.65 -7.39
CA ARG A 2 21.01 -13.91 -7.71
C ARG A 2 21.92 -15.00 -8.29
N GLU A 3 22.84 -14.62 -9.18
CA GLU A 3 23.89 -15.53 -9.68
C GLU A 3 24.81 -16.04 -8.56
N ALA A 4 24.94 -15.27 -7.48
CA ALA A 4 25.68 -15.65 -6.28
C ALA A 4 24.81 -16.47 -5.27
N GLY A 5 23.59 -16.87 -5.66
CA GLY A 5 22.70 -17.71 -4.84
C GLY A 5 21.82 -16.97 -3.83
N HIS A 6 21.80 -15.63 -3.83
CA HIS A 6 20.97 -14.86 -2.89
C HIS A 6 19.54 -14.67 -3.39
N ARG A 7 18.56 -14.83 -2.49
CA ARG A 7 17.18 -14.41 -2.71
C ARG A 7 17.11 -12.87 -2.69
N VAL A 8 16.43 -12.27 -3.67
CA VAL A 8 16.30 -10.81 -3.79
C VAL A 8 14.83 -10.46 -3.98
N LEU A 9 14.30 -9.65 -3.06
CA LEU A 9 12.96 -9.10 -3.10
C LEU A 9 13.02 -7.60 -3.42
N PHE A 10 12.05 -7.11 -4.18
CA PHE A 10 11.88 -5.69 -4.50
C PHE A 10 10.77 -5.10 -3.64
N VAL A 11 11.13 -4.34 -2.60
CA VAL A 11 10.19 -3.79 -1.62
C VAL A 11 9.92 -2.31 -1.90
N THR A 12 8.69 -1.98 -2.31
CA THR A 12 8.31 -0.65 -2.79
C THR A 12 7.08 -0.07 -2.08
N ASN A 13 7.08 1.25 -1.88
CA ASN A 13 5.90 1.97 -1.40
C ASN A 13 4.89 2.31 -2.50
N ASN A 14 5.15 1.95 -3.76
CA ASN A 14 4.19 2.15 -4.85
C ASN A 14 2.97 1.21 -4.69
N SER A 15 1.77 1.79 -4.58
CA SER A 15 0.50 1.06 -4.46
C SER A 15 -0.39 1.11 -5.70
N TYR A 16 -0.02 1.87 -6.74
CA TYR A 16 -0.92 2.12 -7.86
C TYR A 16 -1.03 0.93 -8.81
N ALA A 17 0.10 0.43 -9.29
CA ALA A 17 0.16 -0.59 -10.33
C ALA A 17 0.05 -2.00 -9.74
N LYS A 18 -0.56 -2.90 -10.51
CA LYS A 18 -0.58 -4.34 -10.24
C LYS A 18 0.84 -4.92 -10.24
N ILE A 19 1.01 -6.07 -9.59
CA ILE A 19 2.31 -6.76 -9.48
C ILE A 19 2.91 -7.05 -10.86
N ASP A 20 2.11 -7.59 -11.79
CA ASP A 20 2.55 -7.94 -13.15
C ASP A 20 3.18 -6.75 -13.91
N SER A 21 2.63 -5.56 -13.71
CA SER A 21 3.04 -4.32 -14.34
C SER A 21 4.36 -3.82 -13.76
N GLN A 22 4.58 -4.02 -12.46
CA GLN A 22 5.84 -3.69 -11.80
C GLN A 22 6.95 -4.68 -12.21
N GLU A 23 6.63 -5.97 -12.26
CA GLU A 23 7.55 -6.99 -12.77
C GLU A 23 7.94 -6.75 -14.23
N ALA A 24 6.98 -6.36 -15.08
CA ALA A 24 7.23 -5.99 -16.47
C ALA A 24 8.15 -4.76 -16.58
N THR A 25 7.99 -3.78 -15.71
CA THR A 25 8.86 -2.59 -15.65
C THR A 25 10.29 -2.98 -15.30
N LEU A 26 10.49 -3.80 -14.27
CA LEU A 26 11.82 -4.30 -13.91
C LEU A 26 12.42 -5.15 -15.04
N LYS A 27 11.60 -6.00 -15.68
CA LYS A 27 12.04 -6.80 -16.84
C LYS A 27 12.50 -5.92 -18.00
N SER A 28 11.88 -4.77 -18.23
CA SER A 28 12.26 -3.85 -19.32
C SER A 28 13.67 -3.27 -19.18
N ILE A 29 14.22 -3.24 -17.95
CA ILE A 29 15.60 -2.85 -17.66
C ILE A 29 16.51 -4.05 -17.37
N GLY A 30 16.10 -5.25 -17.77
CA GLY A 30 16.90 -6.48 -17.65
C GLY A 30 16.83 -7.18 -16.29
N ILE A 31 15.87 -6.83 -15.43
CA ILE A 31 15.72 -7.39 -14.08
C ILE A 31 14.46 -8.26 -14.00
N PRO A 32 14.53 -9.59 -14.17
CA PRO A 32 13.36 -10.46 -14.10
C PRO A 32 12.87 -10.61 -12.65
N ALA A 33 11.73 -10.04 -12.25
CA ALA A 33 11.33 -9.97 -10.84
C ALA A 33 10.09 -10.80 -10.46
N VAL A 34 9.75 -11.82 -11.25
CA VAL A 34 8.51 -12.60 -11.08
C VAL A 34 8.44 -13.26 -9.71
N GLY A 35 7.40 -12.94 -8.93
CA GLY A 35 7.18 -13.45 -7.57
C GLY A 35 8.07 -12.82 -6.50
N ASP A 36 8.80 -11.75 -6.85
CA ASP A 36 9.77 -11.11 -5.96
C ASP A 36 9.41 -9.68 -5.59
N VAL A 37 8.32 -9.13 -6.13
CA VAL A 37 7.88 -7.75 -5.88
C VAL A 37 6.91 -7.70 -4.69
N LEU A 38 7.25 -6.89 -3.69
CA LEU A 38 6.41 -6.62 -2.52
C LEU A 38 6.02 -5.14 -2.49
N THR A 39 4.72 -4.88 -2.49
CA THR A 39 4.16 -3.53 -2.60
C THR A 39 3.50 -3.10 -1.30
N SER A 40 3.36 -1.79 -1.12
CA SER A 40 2.59 -1.22 -0.01
C SER A 40 1.11 -1.62 -0.04
N SER A 41 0.54 -1.92 -1.22
CA SER A 41 -0.79 -2.52 -1.35
C SER A 41 -0.83 -3.94 -0.76
N GLY A 42 0.16 -4.77 -1.10
CA GLY A 42 0.29 -6.11 -0.51
C GLY A 42 0.47 -6.04 1.01
N ALA A 43 1.26 -5.07 1.50
CA ALA A 43 1.42 -4.84 2.93
C ALA A 43 0.10 -4.45 3.59
N ALA A 44 -0.70 -3.57 2.98
CA ALA A 44 -2.02 -3.20 3.48
C ALA A 44 -2.97 -4.39 3.53
N ALA A 45 -2.90 -5.30 2.56
CA ALA A 45 -3.71 -6.52 2.54
C ALA A 45 -3.41 -7.47 3.70
N THR A 46 -2.21 -7.42 4.31
CA THR A 46 -1.90 -8.22 5.51
C THR A 46 -2.74 -7.85 6.74
N LEU A 47 -3.35 -6.66 6.75
CA LEU A 47 -4.24 -6.16 7.80
C LEU A 47 -5.70 -6.58 7.59
N LEU A 48 -6.02 -7.18 6.44
CA LEU A 48 -7.35 -7.60 6.07
C LEU A 48 -7.56 -9.09 6.34
N LYS A 49 -8.82 -9.50 6.42
CA LYS A 49 -9.25 -10.89 6.58
C LYS A 49 -10.17 -11.30 5.43
N PRO A 50 -10.18 -12.59 5.05
CA PRO A 50 -11.15 -13.11 4.09
C PRO A 50 -12.58 -12.74 4.46
N GLY A 51 -13.38 -12.34 3.46
CA GLY A 51 -14.78 -11.94 3.62
C GLY A 51 -15.01 -10.51 4.11
N GLN A 52 -13.99 -9.77 4.55
CA GLN A 52 -14.17 -8.35 4.91
C GLN A 52 -14.57 -7.51 3.70
N ARG A 53 -15.53 -6.61 3.90
CA ARG A 53 -16.00 -5.66 2.90
C ARG A 53 -15.11 -4.43 2.92
N VAL A 54 -14.41 -4.18 1.83
CA VAL A 54 -13.42 -3.11 1.71
C VAL A 54 -13.86 -2.08 0.70
N LEU A 55 -13.89 -0.82 1.12
CA LEU A 55 -14.04 0.32 0.21
C LEU A 55 -12.65 0.79 -0.21
N VAL A 56 -12.38 0.79 -1.51
CA VAL A 56 -11.05 1.12 -2.05
C VAL A 56 -11.00 2.56 -2.52
N ALA A 57 -10.08 3.34 -1.95
CA ALA A 57 -9.70 4.66 -2.43
C ALA A 57 -8.26 4.61 -2.98
N GLY A 58 -8.06 3.91 -4.09
CA GLY A 58 -6.72 3.61 -4.61
C GLY A 58 -6.70 3.01 -6.01
N GLY A 59 -5.50 2.89 -6.59
CA GLY A 59 -5.29 2.32 -7.92
C GLY A 59 -5.59 0.81 -8.03
N PRO A 60 -5.43 0.23 -9.23
CA PRO A 60 -5.70 -1.18 -9.49
C PRO A 60 -4.84 -2.15 -8.66
N GLY A 61 -3.62 -1.77 -8.26
CA GLY A 61 -2.79 -2.58 -7.37
C GLY A 61 -3.36 -2.73 -5.96
N VAL A 62 -4.16 -1.76 -5.49
CA VAL A 62 -4.88 -1.88 -4.20
C VAL A 62 -6.01 -2.89 -4.33
N VAL A 63 -6.77 -2.84 -5.43
CA VAL A 63 -7.87 -3.79 -5.70
C VAL A 63 -7.33 -5.22 -5.73
N GLU A 64 -6.28 -5.47 -6.52
CA GLU A 64 -5.62 -6.77 -6.61
C GLU A 64 -5.17 -7.29 -5.24
N ALA A 65 -4.55 -6.43 -4.42
CA ALA A 65 -4.08 -6.83 -3.11
C ALA A 65 -5.23 -7.22 -2.15
N VAL A 66 -6.32 -6.46 -2.15
CA VAL A 66 -7.53 -6.78 -1.35
C VAL A 66 -8.10 -8.13 -1.76
N GLU A 67 -8.27 -8.37 -3.07
CA GLU A 67 -8.82 -9.63 -3.59
C GLU A 67 -7.89 -10.82 -3.31
N SER A 68 -6.57 -10.62 -3.35
CA SER A 68 -5.58 -11.69 -3.14
C SER A 68 -5.64 -12.35 -1.77
N VAL A 69 -6.18 -11.67 -0.76
CA VAL A 69 -6.37 -12.18 0.61
C VAL A 69 -7.81 -12.64 0.87
N GLY A 70 -8.65 -12.72 -0.17
CA GLY A 70 -10.04 -13.14 -0.07
C GLY A 70 -10.99 -12.11 0.55
N ALA A 71 -10.54 -10.85 0.73
CA ALA A 71 -11.43 -9.76 1.10
C ALA A 71 -12.26 -9.33 -0.13
N ILE A 72 -13.41 -8.72 0.13
CA ILE A 72 -14.39 -8.34 -0.88
C ILE A 72 -14.24 -6.84 -1.17
N VAL A 73 -13.88 -6.50 -2.41
CA VAL A 73 -13.94 -5.10 -2.86
C VAL A 73 -15.41 -4.72 -3.00
N ALA A 74 -15.93 -4.02 -1.98
CA ALA A 74 -17.33 -3.64 -1.89
C ALA A 74 -17.67 -2.42 -2.75
N GLY A 75 -16.66 -1.67 -3.19
CA GLY A 75 -16.78 -0.54 -4.10
C GLY A 75 -15.47 0.23 -4.22
N ARG A 76 -15.44 1.20 -5.14
CA ARG A 76 -14.34 2.16 -5.25
C ARG A 76 -14.86 3.57 -5.01
N THR A 77 -14.10 4.40 -4.32
CA THR A 77 -14.56 5.77 -4.01
C THR A 77 -14.57 6.70 -5.24
N ASP A 78 -13.99 6.27 -6.35
CA ASP A 78 -13.86 7.02 -7.60
C ASP A 78 -14.69 6.44 -8.76
N ASP A 79 -15.63 5.53 -8.48
CA ASP A 79 -16.50 4.90 -9.49
C ASP A 79 -17.68 5.79 -9.95
N GLY A 80 -17.75 7.04 -9.47
CA GLY A 80 -18.82 7.98 -9.76
C GLY A 80 -20.11 7.74 -8.96
N SER A 81 -20.16 6.70 -8.12
CA SER A 81 -21.30 6.44 -7.23
C SER A 81 -21.07 7.14 -5.88
N SER A 82 -21.72 8.29 -5.71
CA SER A 82 -21.69 9.07 -4.48
C SER A 82 -23.05 9.67 -4.15
N THR A 83 -24.14 8.96 -4.45
CA THR A 83 -25.45 9.40 -3.94
C THR A 83 -25.49 9.24 -2.41
N ASP A 84 -26.38 9.96 -1.73
CA ASP A 84 -26.53 9.80 -0.28
C ASP A 84 -26.97 8.38 0.10
N ALA A 85 -27.74 7.71 -0.76
CA ALA A 85 -28.07 6.30 -0.60
C ALA A 85 -26.84 5.39 -0.66
N GLN A 86 -25.89 5.66 -1.58
CA GLN A 86 -24.65 4.90 -1.66
C GLN A 86 -23.80 5.11 -0.41
N VAL A 87 -23.63 6.36 0.03
CA VAL A 87 -22.89 6.68 1.25
C VAL A 87 -23.52 6.03 2.48
N ALA A 88 -24.85 6.00 2.57
CA ALA A 88 -25.55 5.29 3.63
C ALA A 88 -25.30 3.77 3.56
N SER A 89 -25.27 3.18 2.36
CA SER A 89 -25.00 1.74 2.19
C SER A 89 -23.56 1.35 2.56
N ASP A 90 -22.61 2.30 2.47
CA ASP A 90 -21.22 2.08 2.89
C ASP A 90 -21.04 2.06 4.43
N ALA A 91 -22.11 2.23 5.21
CA ALA A 91 -22.07 2.03 6.67
C ALA A 91 -21.71 0.60 7.09
N ASN A 92 -21.89 -0.39 6.20
CA ASN A 92 -21.52 -1.79 6.41
C ASN A 92 -20.14 -2.15 5.81
N ILE A 93 -19.24 -1.18 5.70
CA ILE A 93 -17.85 -1.39 5.26
C ILE A 93 -16.97 -1.69 6.48
N ASP A 94 -16.14 -2.72 6.40
CA ASP A 94 -15.24 -3.13 7.49
C ASP A 94 -13.93 -2.33 7.48
N ALA A 95 -13.45 -1.98 6.29
CA ALA A 95 -12.21 -1.23 6.11
C ALA A 95 -12.24 -0.30 4.89
N VAL A 96 -11.54 0.82 5.00
CA VAL A 96 -11.21 1.71 3.88
C VAL A 96 -9.73 1.63 3.62
N VAL A 97 -9.33 1.16 2.42
CA VAL A 97 -7.92 1.10 2.01
C VAL A 97 -7.63 2.23 1.05
N VAL A 98 -6.68 3.09 1.43
CA VAL A 98 -6.30 4.30 0.69
C VAL A 98 -4.91 4.12 0.09
N GLY A 99 -4.81 4.31 -1.22
CA GLY A 99 -3.56 4.35 -1.96
C GLY A 99 -3.55 5.46 -2.99
N PHE A 100 -2.41 5.68 -3.64
CA PHE A 100 -2.32 6.70 -4.68
C PHE A 100 -3.27 6.37 -5.84
N HIS A 101 -4.02 7.37 -6.31
CA HIS A 101 -4.82 7.36 -7.53
C HIS A 101 -5.11 8.80 -7.95
N ARG A 102 -5.18 9.07 -9.26
CA ARG A 102 -5.35 10.43 -9.81
C ARG A 102 -6.80 10.92 -9.85
N THR A 103 -7.73 9.99 -9.72
CA THR A 103 -9.17 10.19 -9.83
C THR A 103 -9.81 10.67 -8.51
N PHE A 104 -8.99 10.84 -7.45
CA PHE A 104 -9.44 11.37 -6.17
C PHE A 104 -10.10 12.74 -6.31
N ASN A 105 -11.29 12.87 -5.74
CA ASN A 105 -12.04 14.12 -5.71
C ASN A 105 -12.78 14.28 -4.36
N PHE A 106 -13.55 15.36 -4.24
CA PHE A 106 -14.33 15.62 -3.03
C PHE A 106 -15.32 14.51 -2.68
N GLU A 107 -16.01 13.94 -3.68
CA GLU A 107 -16.97 12.86 -3.46
C GLU A 107 -16.29 11.58 -2.98
N SER A 108 -15.11 11.26 -3.50
CA SER A 108 -14.29 10.16 -3.00
C SER A 108 -13.93 10.34 -1.53
N MET A 109 -13.54 11.56 -1.13
CA MET A 109 -13.25 11.91 0.27
C MET A 109 -14.49 11.81 1.16
N ARG A 110 -15.63 12.34 0.69
CA ARG A 110 -16.90 12.32 1.42
C ARG A 110 -17.34 10.89 1.71
N ARG A 111 -17.29 10.02 0.70
CA ARG A 111 -17.65 8.61 0.79
C ARG A 111 -16.70 7.82 1.71
N ALA A 112 -15.40 7.94 1.51
CA ALA A 112 -14.39 7.30 2.36
C ALA A 112 -14.52 7.73 3.84
N SER A 113 -14.57 9.04 4.09
CA SER A 113 -14.62 9.57 5.46
C SER A 113 -15.93 9.20 6.18
N ALA A 114 -17.05 9.10 5.46
CA ALA A 114 -18.32 8.62 6.03
C ALA A 114 -18.25 7.16 6.48
N ALA A 115 -17.71 6.27 5.65
CA ALA A 115 -17.50 4.87 6.02
C ALA A 115 -16.59 4.73 7.25
N VAL A 116 -15.51 5.52 7.32
CA VAL A 116 -14.61 5.54 8.49
C VAL A 116 -15.34 6.03 9.75
N ARG A 117 -16.14 7.10 9.66
CA ARG A 117 -16.95 7.58 10.80
C ARG A 117 -18.00 6.56 11.25
N ALA A 118 -18.46 5.68 10.36
CA ALA A 118 -19.36 4.59 10.66
C ALA A 118 -18.68 3.37 11.31
N GLY A 119 -17.35 3.37 11.45
CA GLY A 119 -16.58 2.34 12.16
C GLY A 119 -15.60 1.55 11.29
N ALA A 120 -15.51 1.83 9.99
CA ALA A 120 -14.54 1.17 9.12
C ALA A 120 -13.09 1.50 9.54
N THR A 121 -12.22 0.49 9.54
CA THR A 121 -10.79 0.69 9.81
C THR A 121 -10.14 1.48 8.66
N LEU A 122 -9.47 2.59 8.96
CA LEU A 122 -8.75 3.38 7.95
C LEU A 122 -7.32 2.85 7.77
N ILE A 123 -7.01 2.35 6.58
CA ILE A 123 -5.70 1.77 6.23
C ILE A 123 -5.09 2.56 5.08
N GLY A 124 -3.89 3.08 5.27
CA GLY A 124 -3.08 3.70 4.22
C GLY A 124 -2.02 2.75 3.69
N THR A 125 -1.86 2.64 2.37
CA THR A 125 -0.73 1.88 1.81
C THR A 125 0.60 2.53 2.18
N ASN A 126 0.70 3.85 2.11
CA ASN A 126 1.84 4.65 2.54
C ASN A 126 1.35 6.06 2.92
N ASP A 127 2.19 6.83 3.59
CA ASP A 127 1.94 8.22 4.00
C ASP A 127 2.84 9.22 3.24
N ASP A 128 3.41 8.81 2.10
CA ASP A 128 4.26 9.66 1.27
C ASP A 128 3.44 10.85 0.74
N ALA A 129 3.75 12.06 1.23
CA ALA A 129 3.05 13.29 0.86
C ALA A 129 3.22 13.67 -0.61
N THR A 130 4.24 13.15 -1.28
CA THR A 130 4.54 13.48 -2.68
C THR A 130 4.90 12.25 -3.48
N TYR A 131 4.70 12.35 -4.79
CA TYR A 131 5.03 11.33 -5.77
C TYR A 131 5.89 11.95 -6.89
N PRO A 132 7.12 11.47 -7.11
CA PRO A 132 7.98 11.99 -8.17
C PRO A 132 7.52 11.51 -9.56
N THR A 133 7.53 12.41 -10.54
CA THR A 133 7.26 12.11 -11.95
C THR A 133 8.32 12.76 -12.84
N SER A 134 8.37 12.37 -14.13
CA SER A 134 9.27 12.99 -15.11
C SER A 134 9.01 14.48 -15.31
N THR A 135 7.82 14.96 -15.00
CA THR A 135 7.41 16.37 -15.14
C THR A 135 7.47 17.15 -13.82
N GLY A 136 7.96 16.54 -12.75
CA GLY A 136 8.07 17.15 -11.42
C GLY A 136 7.34 16.38 -10.33
N VAL A 137 7.29 16.99 -9.14
CA VAL A 137 6.70 16.40 -7.94
C VAL A 137 5.20 16.70 -7.90
N ILE A 138 4.38 15.67 -7.71
CA ILE A 138 2.91 15.78 -7.56
C ILE A 138 2.48 15.29 -6.17
N PRO A 139 1.23 15.55 -5.72
CA PRO A 139 0.71 14.97 -4.48
C PRO A 139 0.76 13.43 -4.49
N GLY A 140 1.16 12.84 -3.35
CA GLY A 140 1.29 11.40 -3.18
C GLY A 140 0.07 10.74 -2.52
N GLY A 141 0.19 9.43 -2.23
CA GLY A 141 -0.85 8.67 -1.52
C GLY A 141 -1.11 9.22 -0.11
N GLY A 142 -0.07 9.72 0.56
CA GLY A 142 -0.18 10.35 1.87
C GLY A 142 -1.04 11.61 1.88
N SER A 143 -1.06 12.39 0.79
CA SER A 143 -1.94 13.57 0.70
C SER A 143 -3.42 13.16 0.67
N ILE A 144 -3.75 12.10 -0.06
CA ILE A 144 -5.11 11.56 -0.12
C ILE A 144 -5.51 10.99 1.25
N LEU A 145 -4.62 10.21 1.86
CA LEU A 145 -4.82 9.64 3.18
C LEU A 145 -5.06 10.72 4.25
N ALA A 146 -4.25 11.78 4.24
CA ALA A 146 -4.38 12.91 5.17
C ALA A 146 -5.72 13.63 5.03
N ALA A 147 -6.21 13.83 3.80
CA ALA A 147 -7.51 14.45 3.56
C ALA A 147 -8.65 13.60 4.14
N ILE A 148 -8.63 12.28 3.90
CA ILE A 148 -9.64 11.35 4.43
C ILE A 148 -9.56 11.27 5.97
N ALA A 149 -8.35 11.13 6.54
CA ALA A 149 -8.13 11.07 7.98
C ALA A 149 -8.60 12.35 8.69
N THR A 150 -8.32 13.51 8.11
CA THR A 150 -8.77 14.81 8.63
C THR A 150 -10.30 14.92 8.60
N ALA A 151 -10.92 14.54 7.49
CA ALA A 151 -12.38 14.60 7.32
C ALA A 151 -13.12 13.57 8.19
N SER A 152 -12.51 12.43 8.50
CA SER A 152 -13.10 11.41 9.39
C SER A 152 -12.82 11.65 10.87
N GLY A 153 -11.73 12.36 11.21
CA GLY A 153 -11.25 12.52 12.57
C GLY A 153 -10.54 11.26 13.13
N VAL A 154 -10.19 10.30 12.26
CA VAL A 154 -9.62 9.00 12.65
C VAL A 154 -8.21 8.86 12.08
N SER A 155 -7.26 8.50 12.95
CA SER A 155 -5.88 8.22 12.55
C SER A 155 -5.77 6.92 11.75
N PRO A 156 -5.03 6.91 10.63
CA PRO A 156 -4.88 5.71 9.80
C PRO A 156 -3.83 4.74 10.37
N ILE A 157 -3.95 3.46 10.01
CA ILE A 157 -2.86 2.49 10.09
C ILE A 157 -2.09 2.52 8.76
N VAL A 158 -0.79 2.81 8.79
CA VAL A 158 0.05 2.85 7.59
C VAL A 158 0.78 1.52 7.41
N ALA A 159 0.68 0.92 6.23
CA ALA A 159 1.17 -0.44 5.98
C ALA A 159 2.57 -0.51 5.37
N GLY A 160 2.89 0.42 4.47
CA GLY A 160 4.16 0.46 3.74
C GLY A 160 5.37 0.73 4.63
N LYS A 161 6.56 0.74 4.04
CA LYS A 161 7.81 1.04 4.75
C LYS A 161 7.70 2.44 5.42
N PRO A 162 8.19 2.60 6.66
CA PRO A 162 8.96 1.63 7.45
C PRO A 162 8.13 0.72 8.37
N ASN A 163 6.82 0.62 8.19
CA ASN A 163 5.92 0.04 9.17
C ASN A 163 5.93 -1.50 9.22
N ALA A 164 5.47 -2.03 10.37
CA ALA A 164 5.43 -3.46 10.66
C ALA A 164 4.65 -4.32 9.63
N PRO A 165 3.53 -3.88 9.02
CA PRO A 165 2.80 -4.70 8.04
C PRO A 165 3.63 -5.05 6.80
N MET A 166 4.50 -4.14 6.32
CA MET A 166 5.45 -4.46 5.26
C MET A 166 6.48 -5.51 5.72
N GLY A 167 6.94 -5.42 6.97
CA GLY A 167 7.85 -6.42 7.54
C GLY A 167 7.20 -7.80 7.65
N GLU A 168 5.92 -7.86 8.01
CA GLU A 168 5.15 -9.11 8.03
C GLU A 168 5.03 -9.72 6.63
N LEU A 169 4.77 -8.91 5.61
CA LEU A 169 4.76 -9.38 4.23
C LEU A 169 6.13 -9.97 3.81
N VAL A 170 7.23 -9.30 4.17
CA VAL A 170 8.59 -9.80 3.91
C VAL A 170 8.83 -11.15 4.59
N ARG A 171 8.50 -11.28 5.89
CA ARG A 171 8.68 -12.53 6.65
C ARG A 171 7.89 -13.68 6.04
N ARG A 172 6.62 -13.45 5.69
CA ARG A 172 5.77 -14.45 5.03
C ARG A 172 6.36 -14.90 3.69
N THR A 173 6.87 -13.94 2.91
CA THR A 173 7.46 -14.22 1.60
C THR A 173 8.75 -15.04 1.71
N LEU A 174 9.57 -14.77 2.73
CA LEU A 174 10.82 -15.49 2.97
C LEU A 174 10.64 -16.78 3.78
N GLY A 175 9.48 -16.99 4.40
CA GLY A 175 9.24 -18.13 5.28
C GLY A 175 10.05 -18.12 6.57
N THR A 176 10.52 -16.94 7.02
CA THR A 176 11.32 -16.79 8.25
C THR A 176 10.94 -15.53 9.01
N ASN A 177 10.99 -15.62 10.35
CA ASN A 177 10.80 -14.48 11.23
C ASN A 177 12.11 -13.71 11.51
N ASP A 178 13.25 -14.40 11.42
CA ASP A 178 14.56 -13.81 11.61
C ASP A 178 15.09 -13.27 10.29
N LEU A 179 15.27 -11.95 10.24
CA LEU A 179 15.78 -11.20 9.09
C LEU A 179 17.16 -10.59 9.36
N SER A 180 17.86 -10.98 10.44
CA SER A 180 19.17 -10.45 10.83
C SER A 180 20.29 -10.69 9.82
N SER A 181 20.15 -11.73 8.98
CA SER A 181 21.05 -12.03 7.87
C SER A 181 20.67 -11.33 6.56
N CYS A 182 19.51 -10.66 6.51
CA CYS A 182 19.04 -9.94 5.34
C CYS A 182 19.64 -8.53 5.28
N TRP A 183 19.78 -8.02 4.06
CA TRP A 183 20.19 -6.65 3.79
C TRP A 183 19.06 -5.90 3.10
N MET A 184 18.66 -4.77 3.68
CA MET A 184 17.84 -3.77 3.01
C MET A 184 18.76 -2.79 2.29
N VAL A 185 18.56 -2.64 0.99
CA VAL A 185 19.30 -1.69 0.14
C VAL A 185 18.33 -0.58 -0.27
N GLY A 186 18.69 0.67 -0.05
CA GLY A 186 17.85 1.82 -0.39
C GLY A 186 18.60 3.14 -0.40
N ASP A 187 17.95 4.20 -0.87
CA ASP A 187 18.53 5.54 -1.06
C ASP A 187 18.24 6.48 0.12
N ARG A 188 17.25 6.14 0.97
CA ARG A 188 16.79 7.01 2.05
C ARG A 188 16.83 6.30 3.40
N PHE A 189 17.62 6.84 4.32
CA PHE A 189 17.65 6.34 5.69
C PHE A 189 16.29 6.46 6.38
N SER A 190 15.56 7.56 6.17
CA SER A 190 14.26 7.82 6.81
C SER A 190 13.18 6.78 6.46
N THR A 191 13.31 6.08 5.34
CA THR A 191 12.37 5.04 4.91
C THR A 191 13.01 3.66 4.91
N ASP A 192 14.08 3.45 4.15
CA ASP A 192 14.69 2.12 3.98
C ASP A 192 15.56 1.74 5.16
N GLY A 193 16.32 2.69 5.71
CA GLY A 193 17.09 2.48 6.94
C GLY A 193 16.20 2.22 8.15
N ALA A 194 15.17 3.06 8.33
CA ALA A 194 14.15 2.87 9.36
C ALA A 194 13.39 1.55 9.20
N PHE A 195 13.12 1.12 7.95
CA PHE A 195 12.50 -0.17 7.70
C PHE A 195 13.44 -1.32 8.07
N ALA A 196 14.71 -1.24 7.68
CA ALA A 196 15.73 -2.23 8.06
C ALA A 196 15.79 -2.41 9.58
N GLN A 197 15.79 -1.30 10.33
CA GLN A 197 15.74 -1.32 11.79
C GLN A 197 14.45 -1.97 12.31
N THR A 198 13.29 -1.63 11.73
CA THR A 198 11.98 -2.18 12.14
C THR A 198 11.90 -3.68 11.97
N ILE A 199 12.53 -4.23 10.92
CA ILE A 199 12.51 -5.66 10.64
C ILE A 199 13.71 -6.42 11.22
N GLY A 200 14.69 -5.71 11.80
CA GLY A 200 15.92 -6.29 12.33
C GLY A 200 16.94 -6.70 11.26
N ALA A 201 16.89 -6.12 10.07
CA ALA A 201 17.82 -6.37 8.97
C ALA A 201 19.00 -5.39 8.96
N GLN A 202 20.06 -5.75 8.25
CA GLN A 202 21.19 -4.86 7.97
C GLN A 202 20.80 -3.83 6.91
N PHE A 203 21.39 -2.64 6.94
CA PHE A 203 21.11 -1.57 5.98
C PHE A 203 22.34 -1.21 5.16
N ALA A 204 22.18 -1.11 3.85
CA ALA A 204 23.17 -0.56 2.93
C ALA A 204 22.57 0.62 2.17
N LEU A 205 23.19 1.79 2.31
CA LEU A 205 22.81 3.00 1.58
C LEU A 205 23.35 2.92 0.14
N ALA A 206 22.48 3.08 -0.85
CA ALA A 206 22.87 3.30 -2.23
C ALA A 206 23.00 4.81 -2.49
N LEU A 207 24.16 5.23 -2.98
CA LEU A 207 24.49 6.62 -3.30
C LEU A 207 24.37 6.89 -4.81
#